data_AF-A0A4C1UMD4-F1
#
_entry.id   AF-A0A4C1UMD4-F1
#
_cell.length_a   1.000
_cell.length_b   1.000
_cell.length_c   1.000
_cell.angle_alpha   90.00
_cell.angle_beta   90.00
_cell.angle_gamma   90.00
#
_symmetry.space_group_name_H-M   'P 1'
#
loop_
_entity.id
_entity.type
_entity.pdbx_description
1 polymer ?
#
loop_
_entity_poly.entity_id
_entity_poly.type
_entity_poly.pdbx_seq_one_letter_code
_entity_poly.pdbx_strand_id
1 'polypeptide(L)'
;MEWNKLKGLQSEKNKKKESEENEKQEYGEDDDDEDALSLEEIRKMIVKIPGCTEVSAEDVGEWMACDTSDPGFQILNDDEIVVSVREDVEVEVEEELSADVEVDAGPSASEAFAGLETALKWMERQPECDHLQLLTVKRMRDLAARKRLKTAKQLTLTEMFKKQ
;
A
#
# COMPACT_ATOMS: atom_id res chain seq x y z
N MET A 1 -48.02 33.51 -9.62
CA MET A 1 -46.78 34.28 -9.40
C MET A 1 -46.65 34.49 -7.91
N GLU A 2 -45.61 33.94 -7.26
CA GLU A 2 -45.11 34.29 -5.90
C GLU A 2 -44.25 33.16 -5.26
N TRP A 3 -44.06 32.00 -5.90
CA TRP A 3 -43.17 30.94 -5.34
C TRP A 3 -41.68 31.05 -5.72
N ASN A 4 -41.31 31.88 -6.71
CA ASN A 4 -39.93 32.05 -7.15
C ASN A 4 -39.15 33.14 -6.40
N LYS A 5 -39.76 33.82 -5.41
CA LYS A 5 -39.12 34.91 -4.66
C LYS A 5 -38.46 34.47 -3.34
N LEU A 6 -38.70 33.24 -2.88
CA LEU A 6 -38.15 32.73 -1.62
C LEU A 6 -36.82 31.97 -1.76
N LYS A 7 -36.44 31.53 -2.96
CA LYS A 7 -35.23 30.70 -3.17
C LYS A 7 -33.91 31.50 -3.18
N GLY A 8 -33.97 32.82 -3.37
CA GLY A 8 -32.78 33.67 -3.47
C GLY A 8 -32.16 34.07 -2.12
N LEU A 9 -32.93 34.06 -1.03
CA LEU A 9 -32.50 34.63 0.27
C LEU A 9 -31.98 33.58 1.28
N GLN A 10 -32.23 32.29 1.05
CA GLN A 10 -31.69 31.22 1.90
C GLN A 10 -30.30 30.74 1.47
N SER A 11 -29.89 30.98 0.22
CA SER A 11 -28.63 30.45 -0.31
C SER A 11 -27.41 31.23 0.17
N GLU A 12 -27.50 32.55 0.32
CA GLU A 12 -26.36 33.38 0.78
C GLU A 12 -26.12 33.29 2.29
N LYS A 13 -27.19 33.15 3.10
CA LYS A 13 -27.06 32.98 4.56
C LYS A 13 -26.50 31.61 4.94
N ASN A 14 -26.80 30.58 4.18
CA ASN A 14 -26.22 29.26 4.40
C ASN A 14 -24.76 29.22 3.94
N LYS A 15 -24.41 29.89 2.84
CA LYS A 15 -23.03 29.92 2.32
C LYS A 15 -22.05 30.66 3.23
N LYS A 16 -22.50 31.71 3.94
CA LYS A 16 -21.67 32.46 4.90
C LYS A 16 -21.54 31.78 6.26
N LYS A 17 -22.56 31.02 6.68
CA LYS A 17 -22.51 30.22 7.91
C LYS A 17 -21.61 28.99 7.73
N GLU A 18 -21.65 28.38 6.54
CA GLU A 18 -20.80 27.25 6.16
C GLU A 18 -19.33 27.65 5.97
N SER A 19 -19.03 28.92 5.63
CA SER A 19 -17.64 29.42 5.58
C SER A 19 -17.06 29.80 6.95
N GLU A 20 -17.88 30.18 7.94
CA GLU A 20 -17.41 30.51 9.30
C GLU A 20 -17.38 29.30 10.24
N GLU A 21 -18.12 28.23 9.93
CA GLU A 21 -18.14 26.97 10.71
C GLU A 21 -17.08 25.96 10.24
N ASN A 22 -16.55 26.11 9.01
CA ASN A 22 -15.48 25.27 8.46
C ASN A 22 -14.05 25.79 8.77
N GLU A 23 -13.93 26.91 9.49
CA GLU A 23 -12.65 27.50 9.94
C GLU A 23 -12.32 27.16 11.40
N LYS A 24 -13.13 26.31 12.05
CA LYS A 24 -12.90 25.80 13.40
C LYS A 24 -13.08 24.30 13.48
N GLN A 25 -12.28 23.59 12.72
CA GLN A 25 -11.83 22.28 13.14
C GLN A 25 -10.29 22.29 13.17
N GLU A 26 -9.80 23.14 14.07
CA GLU A 26 -8.51 22.98 14.73
C GLU A 26 -8.53 21.57 15.32
N TYR A 27 -7.93 20.62 14.59
CA TYR A 27 -7.61 19.32 15.16
C TYR A 27 -6.64 19.62 16.29
N GLY A 28 -7.15 19.49 17.51
CA GLY A 28 -6.37 19.67 18.71
C GLY A 28 -5.15 18.78 18.66
N GLU A 29 -4.00 19.38 18.99
CA GLU A 29 -2.89 18.67 19.62
C GLU A 29 -3.37 18.17 21.00
N ASP A 30 -4.32 17.24 21.01
CA ASP A 30 -4.73 16.48 22.20
C ASP A 30 -4.17 15.06 22.07
N ASP A 31 -2.87 14.94 21.80
CA ASP A 31 -2.11 13.76 22.23
C ASP A 31 -1.61 14.07 23.64
N ASP A 32 -2.50 13.90 24.62
CA ASP A 32 -2.09 13.64 26.00
C ASP A 32 -1.29 12.31 25.97
N ASP A 33 0.02 12.43 25.72
CA ASP A 33 1.04 11.38 25.88
C ASP A 33 1.20 10.96 27.37
N GLU A 34 0.12 10.96 28.14
CA GLU A 34 0.15 10.73 29.59
C GLU A 34 0.61 9.31 29.95
N ASP A 35 0.57 8.38 28.98
CA ASP A 35 1.04 6.99 29.08
C ASP A 35 2.28 6.67 28.21
N ALA A 36 2.90 7.66 27.57
CA ALA A 36 4.09 7.41 26.75
C ALA A 36 5.29 7.02 27.63
N LEU A 37 5.74 5.77 27.52
CA LEU A 37 6.90 5.28 28.26
C LEU A 37 8.18 5.98 27.80
N SER A 38 8.97 6.47 28.74
CA SER A 38 10.29 7.03 28.43
C SER A 38 11.25 5.98 27.90
N LEU A 39 12.25 6.39 27.11
CA LEU A 39 13.31 5.51 26.62
C LEU A 39 13.99 4.70 27.73
N GLU A 40 14.12 5.29 28.93
CA GLU A 40 14.73 4.63 30.08
C GLU A 40 13.80 3.57 30.70
N GLU A 41 12.48 3.77 30.68
CA GLU A 41 11.50 2.78 31.12
C GLU A 41 11.45 1.58 30.18
N ILE A 42 11.50 1.84 28.87
CA ILE A 42 11.58 0.81 27.83
C ILE A 42 12.86 0.00 28.00
N ARG A 43 14.01 0.67 28.13
CA ARG A 43 15.31 0.03 28.40
C ARG A 43 15.25 -0.84 29.65
N LYS A 44 14.69 -0.32 30.75
CA LYS A 44 14.57 -1.04 32.02
C LYS A 44 13.72 -2.32 31.90
N MET A 45 12.79 -2.38 30.96
CA MET A 45 12.06 -3.61 30.66
C MET A 45 12.91 -4.58 29.82
N ILE A 46 13.62 -4.09 28.81
CA ILE A 46 14.46 -4.90 27.91
C ILE A 46 15.58 -5.61 28.69
N VAL A 47 16.28 -4.92 29.58
CA VAL A 47 17.38 -5.52 30.36
C VAL A 47 16.94 -6.63 31.32
N LYS A 48 15.63 -6.78 31.58
CA LYS A 48 15.08 -7.91 32.36
C LYS A 48 14.99 -9.19 31.53
N ILE A 49 15.05 -9.10 30.21
CA ILE A 49 15.03 -10.25 29.31
C ILE A 49 16.40 -10.92 29.35
N PRO A 50 16.49 -12.24 29.63
CA PRO A 50 17.77 -12.95 29.62
C PRO A 50 18.46 -12.81 28.25
N GLY A 51 19.71 -12.34 28.26
CA GLY A 51 20.49 -12.10 27.04
C GLY A 51 20.43 -10.68 26.49
N CYS A 52 19.63 -9.78 27.08
CA CYS A 52 19.52 -8.37 26.65
C CYS A 52 20.12 -7.37 27.64
N THR A 53 21.04 -7.81 28.51
CA THR A 53 21.63 -6.96 29.55
C THR A 53 22.57 -5.87 29.02
N GLU A 54 23.05 -6.03 27.79
CA GLU A 54 23.98 -5.09 27.13
C GLU A 54 23.28 -3.94 26.39
N VAL A 55 21.94 -3.94 26.34
CA VAL A 55 21.16 -2.88 25.67
C VAL A 55 21.33 -1.55 26.41
N SER A 56 21.92 -0.59 25.71
CA SER A 56 22.12 0.78 26.13
C SER A 56 20.88 1.64 25.83
N ALA A 57 20.85 2.87 26.36
CA ALA A 57 19.79 3.82 26.03
C ALA A 57 19.93 4.33 24.59
N GLU A 58 21.13 4.31 24.03
CA GLU A 58 21.41 4.67 22.64
C GLU A 58 20.79 3.64 21.68
N ASP A 59 20.94 2.33 21.97
CA ASP A 59 20.31 1.26 21.18
C ASP A 59 18.78 1.42 21.13
N VAL A 60 18.15 1.71 22.27
CA VAL A 60 16.70 1.94 22.33
C VAL A 60 16.32 3.22 21.56
N GLY A 61 17.14 4.27 21.65
CA GLY A 61 16.94 5.50 20.89
C GLY A 61 17.00 5.27 19.38
N GLU A 62 17.99 4.50 18.91
CA GLU A 62 18.13 4.13 17.50
C GLU A 62 16.91 3.34 17.00
N TRP A 63 16.40 2.39 17.79
CA TRP A 63 15.21 1.62 17.40
C TRP A 63 13.96 2.48 17.32
N MET A 64 13.76 3.39 18.27
CA MET A 64 12.62 4.32 18.24
C MET A 64 12.73 5.33 17.10
N ALA A 65 13.95 5.65 16.66
CA ALA A 65 14.19 6.57 15.56
C ALA A 65 14.30 5.89 14.19
N CYS A 66 14.21 4.56 14.11
CA CYS A 66 14.46 3.79 12.89
C CYS A 66 13.63 4.27 11.68
N ASP A 67 12.38 4.66 11.91
CA ASP A 67 11.46 5.05 10.84
C ASP A 67 11.55 6.54 10.48
N THR A 68 12.27 7.36 11.25
CA THR A 68 12.32 8.83 11.06
C THR A 68 12.91 9.27 9.73
N SER A 69 13.75 8.42 9.13
CA SER A 69 14.40 8.67 7.85
C SER A 69 13.91 7.76 6.73
N ASP A 70 12.90 6.90 6.99
CA ASP A 70 12.35 6.01 5.98
C ASP A 70 11.37 6.78 5.08
N PRO A 71 11.66 6.93 3.77
CA PRO A 71 10.73 7.56 2.84
C PRO A 71 9.35 6.91 2.79
N GLY A 72 9.22 5.64 3.16
CA GLY A 72 7.97 4.90 3.23
C GLY A 72 7.08 5.21 4.44
N PHE A 73 7.62 5.90 5.45
CA PHE A 73 6.90 6.29 6.68
C PHE A 73 6.80 7.81 6.87
N GLN A 74 6.98 8.57 5.79
CA GLN A 74 6.75 10.01 5.82
C GLN A 74 5.29 10.30 6.16
N ILE A 75 5.08 11.10 7.20
CA ILE A 75 3.76 11.64 7.54
C ILE A 75 3.54 12.86 6.66
N LEU A 76 2.78 12.67 5.58
CA LEU A 76 2.44 13.74 4.64
C LEU A 76 1.13 14.39 5.07
N ASN A 77 1.02 15.70 4.90
CA ASN A 77 -0.26 16.39 5.01
C ASN A 77 -1.12 16.20 3.75
N ASP A 78 -2.41 16.56 3.81
CA ASP A 78 -3.36 16.36 2.69
C ASP A 78 -2.87 16.98 1.37
N ASP A 79 -2.26 18.16 1.41
CA ASP A 79 -1.74 18.85 0.21
C ASP A 79 -0.52 18.12 -0.37
N GLU A 80 0.40 17.66 0.50
CA GLU A 80 1.57 16.87 0.12
C GLU A 80 1.18 15.50 -0.48
N ILE A 81 0.17 14.84 0.09
CA ILE A 81 -0.40 13.59 -0.45
C ILE A 81 -0.96 13.83 -1.85
N VAL A 82 -1.72 14.92 -2.04
CA VAL A 82 -2.31 15.25 -3.34
C VAL A 82 -1.23 15.53 -4.39
N VAL A 83 -0.12 16.18 -4.02
CA VAL A 83 1.01 16.41 -4.92
C VAL A 83 1.71 15.11 -5.27
N SER A 84 2.03 14.26 -4.28
CA SER A 84 2.70 12.97 -4.50
C SER A 84 1.89 12.06 -5.43
N VAL A 85 0.58 11.97 -5.23
CA VAL A 85 -0.31 11.17 -6.10
C VAL A 85 -0.40 11.74 -7.52
N ARG A 86 -0.26 13.06 -7.71
CA ARG A 86 -0.31 13.69 -9.03
C ARG A 86 0.97 13.49 -9.83
N GLU A 87 2.14 13.55 -9.18
CA GLU A 87 3.43 13.28 -9.85
C GLU A 87 3.51 11.81 -10.34
N ASP A 88 2.96 10.85 -9.58
CA ASP A 88 2.90 9.44 -10.00
C ASP A 88 1.92 9.16 -11.17
N VAL A 89 1.11 10.15 -11.57
CA VAL A 89 0.09 10.04 -12.65
C VAL A 89 0.58 10.60 -13.98
N GLU A 90 1.86 10.99 -14.11
CA GLU A 90 2.53 11.02 -15.43
C GLU A 90 2.77 9.59 -15.95
N VAL A 91 1.68 8.83 -16.06
CA VAL A 91 1.63 7.65 -16.90
C VAL A 91 1.65 8.19 -18.33
N GLU A 92 2.75 7.97 -19.03
CA GLU A 92 2.79 8.04 -20.49
C GLU A 92 1.62 7.20 -21.02
N VAL A 93 0.54 7.89 -21.39
CA VAL A 93 -0.50 7.29 -22.21
C VAL A 93 0.13 7.17 -23.59
N GLU A 94 0.85 6.08 -23.81
CA GLU A 94 1.20 5.66 -25.16
C GLU A 94 -0.12 5.47 -25.90
N GLU A 95 -0.39 6.45 -26.78
CA GLU A 95 -1.52 6.50 -27.68
C GLU A 95 -1.54 5.19 -28.48
N GLU A 96 -2.51 4.31 -28.18
CA GLU A 96 -2.73 3.04 -28.86
C GLU A 96 -2.87 3.27 -30.37
N LEU A 97 -1.79 3.04 -31.10
CA LEU A 97 -1.80 2.98 -32.53
C LEU A 97 -2.44 1.64 -32.92
N SER A 98 -3.71 1.72 -33.31
CA SER A 98 -4.52 0.61 -33.81
C SER A 98 -3.86 -0.05 -35.01
N ALA A 99 -3.08 -1.08 -34.75
CA ALA A 99 -2.75 -2.12 -35.72
C ALA A 99 -3.18 -3.44 -35.07
N ASP A 100 -3.98 -4.20 -35.80
CA ASP A 100 -4.34 -5.59 -35.52
C ASP A 100 -3.08 -6.47 -35.61
N VAL A 101 -2.16 -6.24 -34.70
CA VAL A 101 -1.07 -7.13 -34.37
C VAL A 101 -1.70 -8.03 -33.32
N GLU A 102 -1.78 -9.34 -33.58
CA GLU A 102 -1.98 -10.31 -32.52
C GLU A 102 -0.85 -10.09 -31.51
N VAL A 103 -1.13 -9.28 -30.48
CA VAL A 103 -0.25 -9.11 -29.35
C VAL A 103 -0.23 -10.48 -28.71
N ASP A 104 0.89 -11.19 -28.85
CA ASP A 104 1.15 -12.41 -28.11
C ASP A 104 0.94 -12.06 -26.62
N ALA A 105 -0.21 -12.47 -26.10
CA ALA A 105 -0.62 -12.15 -24.72
C ALA A 105 0.31 -12.82 -23.69
N GLY A 106 1.29 -13.60 -24.17
CA GLY A 106 2.20 -14.37 -23.36
C GLY A 106 1.47 -15.52 -22.65
N PRO A 107 2.21 -16.31 -21.87
CA PRO A 107 1.63 -17.41 -21.11
C PRO A 107 0.67 -16.88 -20.04
N SER A 108 -0.49 -17.53 -19.91
CA SER A 108 -1.40 -17.29 -18.80
C SER A 108 -0.71 -17.56 -17.46
N ALA A 109 -1.28 -17.04 -16.36
CA ALA A 109 -0.75 -17.30 -15.03
C ALA A 109 -0.68 -18.80 -14.68
N SER A 110 -1.55 -19.63 -15.28
CA SER A 110 -1.51 -21.08 -15.10
C SER A 110 -0.37 -21.74 -15.87
N GLU A 111 -0.13 -21.32 -17.12
CA GLU A 111 0.97 -21.82 -17.95
C GLU A 111 2.32 -21.39 -17.39
N ALA A 112 2.44 -20.13 -16.96
CA ALA A 112 3.63 -19.63 -16.27
C ALA A 112 3.92 -20.43 -14.99
N PHE A 113 2.89 -20.74 -14.20
CA PHE A 113 3.06 -21.58 -13.00
C PHE A 113 3.58 -22.97 -13.34
N ALA A 114 3.00 -23.65 -14.33
CA ALA A 114 3.41 -24.98 -14.76
C ALA A 114 4.84 -24.99 -15.33
N GLY A 115 5.20 -23.96 -16.11
CA GLY A 115 6.55 -23.78 -16.64
C GLY A 115 7.58 -23.60 -15.53
N LEU A 116 7.29 -22.74 -14.55
CA LEU A 116 8.18 -22.49 -13.41
C LEU A 116 8.30 -23.70 -12.48
N GLU A 117 7.22 -24.47 -12.29
CA GLU A 117 7.28 -25.73 -11.54
C GLU A 117 8.19 -26.76 -12.23
N THR A 118 8.12 -26.82 -13.56
CA THR A 118 8.96 -27.71 -14.38
C THR A 118 10.42 -27.28 -14.34
N ALA A 119 10.70 -25.98 -14.50
CA ALA A 119 12.04 -25.41 -14.40
C ALA A 119 12.67 -25.69 -13.03
N LEU A 120 11.90 -25.51 -11.96
CA LEU A 120 12.35 -25.74 -10.59
C LEU A 120 12.72 -27.20 -10.33
N LYS A 121 11.91 -28.16 -10.81
CA LYS A 121 12.24 -29.60 -10.75
C LYS A 121 13.53 -29.96 -11.49
N TRP A 122 13.84 -29.24 -12.56
CA TRP A 122 15.08 -29.44 -13.32
C TRP A 122 16.28 -28.80 -12.60
N MET A 123 16.13 -27.57 -12.10
CA MET A 123 17.17 -26.83 -11.39
C MET A 123 17.60 -27.49 -10.09
N GLU A 124 16.67 -28.07 -9.31
CA GLU A 124 16.98 -28.79 -8.07
C GLU A 124 17.85 -30.04 -8.29
N ARG A 125 18.01 -30.50 -9.54
CA ARG A 125 18.86 -31.65 -9.90
C ARG A 125 20.26 -31.24 -10.39
N GLN A 126 20.50 -29.95 -10.62
CA GLN A 126 21.80 -29.49 -11.12
C GLN A 126 22.72 -29.14 -9.93
N PRO A 127 23.94 -29.71 -9.85
CA PRO A 127 24.88 -29.39 -8.79
C PRO A 127 25.42 -27.95 -8.84
N GLU A 128 25.31 -27.27 -9.99
CA GLU A 128 25.74 -25.89 -10.21
C GLU A 128 24.68 -24.86 -9.79
N CYS A 129 23.48 -25.29 -9.41
CA CYS A 129 22.38 -24.37 -9.10
C CYS A 129 22.52 -23.82 -7.68
N ASP A 130 22.71 -22.51 -7.57
CA ASP A 130 22.82 -21.84 -6.28
C ASP A 130 21.45 -21.70 -5.59
N HIS A 131 21.47 -21.65 -4.25
CA HIS A 131 20.28 -21.49 -3.43
C HIS A 131 19.53 -20.19 -3.75
N LEU A 132 20.25 -19.10 -4.06
CA LEU A 132 19.63 -17.83 -4.42
C LEU A 132 18.86 -17.92 -5.75
N GLN A 133 19.39 -18.68 -6.71
CA GLN A 133 18.72 -18.93 -7.99
C GLN A 133 17.43 -19.74 -7.80
N LEU A 134 17.49 -20.79 -6.97
CA LEU A 134 16.32 -21.59 -6.62
C LEU A 134 15.25 -20.76 -5.88
N LEU A 135 15.65 -19.91 -4.93
CA LEU A 135 14.74 -19.00 -4.24
C LEU A 135 14.06 -18.01 -5.19
N THR A 136 14.82 -17.48 -6.15
CA THR A 136 14.28 -16.54 -7.15
C THR A 136 13.18 -17.20 -7.98
N VAL A 137 13.42 -18.43 -8.47
CA VAL A 137 12.42 -19.17 -9.25
C VAL A 137 11.22 -19.58 -8.40
N LYS A 138 11.42 -19.95 -7.13
CA LYS A 138 10.33 -20.20 -6.15
C LYS A 138 9.44 -18.96 -6.00
N ARG A 139 10.03 -17.78 -5.83
CA ARG A 139 9.30 -16.51 -5.70
C ARG A 139 8.48 -16.21 -6.96
N MET A 140 9.04 -16.40 -8.15
CA MET A 140 8.34 -16.22 -9.42
C MET A 140 7.16 -17.18 -9.57
N ARG A 141 7.35 -18.46 -9.22
CA ARG A 141 6.29 -19.47 -9.24
C ARG A 141 5.14 -19.08 -8.31
N ASP A 142 5.46 -18.61 -7.10
CA ASP A 142 4.44 -18.21 -6.12
C ASP A 142 3.68 -16.97 -6.57
N LEU A 143 4.34 -16.05 -7.29
CA LEU A 143 3.67 -14.93 -7.94
C LEU A 143 2.66 -15.41 -9.00
N ALA A 144 3.05 -16.35 -9.86
CA ALA A 144 2.15 -16.95 -10.85
C ALA A 144 0.96 -17.67 -10.17
N ALA A 145 1.20 -18.39 -9.08
CA ALA A 145 0.16 -19.06 -8.30
C ALA A 145 -0.88 -18.06 -7.73
N ARG A 146 -0.41 -16.94 -7.17
CA ARG A 146 -1.28 -15.87 -6.65
C ARG A 146 -2.11 -15.23 -7.77
N LYS A 147 -1.51 -14.95 -8.92
CA LYS A 147 -2.23 -14.42 -10.10
C LYS A 147 -3.30 -15.39 -10.59
N ARG A 148 -2.97 -16.69 -10.68
CA ARG A 148 -3.93 -17.75 -11.03
C ARG A 148 -5.15 -17.77 -10.09
N LEU A 149 -4.92 -17.66 -8.78
CA LEU A 149 -6.01 -17.64 -7.80
C LEU A 149 -6.89 -16.38 -7.93
N LYS A 150 -6.30 -15.22 -8.20
CA LYS A 150 -7.05 -13.97 -8.45
C LYS A 150 -7.94 -14.10 -9.69
N THR A 151 -7.40 -14.60 -10.80
CA THR A 151 -8.18 -14.83 -12.04
C THR A 151 -9.32 -15.82 -11.80
N ALA A 152 -9.07 -16.91 -11.07
CA ALA A 152 -10.12 -17.87 -10.72
C ALA A 152 -11.27 -17.21 -9.93
N LYS A 153 -10.94 -16.39 -8.92
CA LYS A 153 -11.94 -15.65 -8.12
C LYS A 153 -12.73 -14.65 -8.97
N GLN A 154 -12.07 -13.90 -9.86
CA GLN A 154 -12.72 -12.96 -10.77
C GLN A 154 -13.69 -13.66 -11.72
N LEU A 155 -13.29 -14.79 -12.31
CA LEU A 155 -14.17 -15.60 -13.16
C LEU A 155 -15.41 -16.06 -12.37
N THR A 156 -15.22 -16.62 -11.18
CA THR A 156 -16.34 -17.05 -10.33
C THR A 156 -17.32 -15.91 -10.01
N LEU A 157 -16.82 -14.71 -9.70
CA LEU A 157 -17.68 -13.53 -9.49
C LEU A 157 -18.49 -13.20 -10.75
N THR A 158 -17.84 -13.11 -11.91
CA THR A 158 -18.52 -12.78 -13.17
C THR A 158 -19.54 -13.83 -13.61
N GLU A 159 -19.32 -15.11 -13.29
CA GLU A 159 -20.27 -16.19 -13.57
C GLU A 159 -21.53 -16.10 -12.71
N MET A 160 -21.44 -15.64 -11.46
CA MET A 160 -22.61 -15.45 -10.60
C MET A 160 -23.57 -14.39 -11.14
N PHE A 161 -23.04 -13.31 -11.73
CA PHE A 161 -23.86 -12.24 -12.30
C PHE A 161 -24.55 -12.60 -13.62
N LYS A 162 -24.09 -13.65 -14.33
CA LYS A 162 -24.70 -14.12 -15.58
C LYS A 162 -25.89 -15.07 -15.39
N LYS A 163 -26.16 -15.51 -14.15
CA LYS A 163 -27.20 -16.50 -13.82
C LYS A 163 -28.49 -15.88 -13.22
N GLN A 164 -28.68 -14.56 -13.33
CA GLN A 164 -29.93 -13.86 -12.98
C GLN A 164 -30.75 -13.55 -14.22
#